data_AF-A0A6P3Z380-F1
#
_entry.id   AF-A0A6P3Z380-F1
#
_cell.length_a   1.000
_cell.length_b   1.000
_cell.length_c   1.000
_cell.angle_alpha   90.00
_cell.angle_beta   90.00
_cell.angle_gamma   90.00
#
_symmetry.space_group_name_H-M   'P 1'
#
loop_
_entity.id
_entity.type
_entity.pdbx_description
1 polymer ?
#
loop_
_entity_poly.entity_id
_entity_poly.type
_entity_poly.pdbx_seq_one_letter_code
_entity_poly.pdbx_strand_id
1 'polypeptide(L)'
;MGGFTQHCQLDDGLYLNPGPWRLPYHHHGILSYCKKLGVALEPFVQVNYNAYLHSSAAFGGKPRRYREINADYRGHVAELLAKSTQQGQLDQSVSKEDQERLLESLREWGALDKHFAYARGEASSNRRGYDRDAGGGLSSKPLPSTPLQLKDVLGSRLWQHLVDGEIYEFQTTLFQPVGGMGRIGEAFGRELKSVIRYGAKVTAIQQDERGVTVTYEDADTPGATQTANAQWCVCTIPLSILGQLPLNVSPAMAEAIAAVPYAASVKVGLQFKRRFWEEDEQIYGGMTYTDLPIGNISYPSTGFHGGGKGVLLGAYMWGRDAYEFTAMAPEERVRKAVEYGSRIHPQYREEFENGIAVGWHRSPFTLGCFAAWSDDMRDRHYDNLCRMDGRIVLAGEHASYLPAWQEGAVTSALDAIERLHRRATGGMA
;
A
#
# COMPACT_ATOMS: atom_id res chain seq x y z
N MET A 1 10.45 15.20 11.36
CA MET A 1 10.24 14.89 9.93
C MET A 1 11.08 15.82 9.05
N GLY A 2 12.38 15.55 8.93
CA GLY A 2 13.31 16.41 8.19
C GLY A 2 13.52 17.78 8.84
N GLY A 3 13.72 17.81 10.16
CA GLY A 3 13.84 19.05 10.95
C GLY A 3 12.51 19.63 11.44
N PHE A 4 11.38 19.28 10.83
CA PHE A 4 10.06 19.75 11.27
C PHE A 4 9.45 18.86 12.36
N THR A 5 8.86 19.49 13.37
CA THR A 5 7.94 18.86 14.33
C THR A 5 6.51 19.05 13.84
N GLN A 6 5.70 17.98 13.91
CA GLN A 6 4.27 18.04 13.62
C GLN A 6 3.53 17.49 14.84
N HIS A 7 2.44 18.16 15.23
CA HIS A 7 1.52 17.67 16.24
C HIS A 7 0.29 17.10 15.52
N CYS A 8 -0.06 15.85 15.81
CA CYS A 8 -1.28 15.26 15.28
C CYS A 8 -2.49 15.96 15.92
N GLN A 9 -3.35 16.53 15.09
CA GLN A 9 -4.58 17.22 15.51
C GLN A 9 -5.85 16.46 15.09
N LEU A 10 -5.68 15.20 14.67
CA LEU A 10 -6.83 14.33 14.39
C LEU A 10 -7.61 14.12 15.68
N ASP A 11 -8.94 14.10 15.59
CA ASP A 11 -9.82 13.90 16.75
C ASP A 11 -9.64 12.51 17.33
N ASP A 12 -9.91 12.37 18.64
CA ASP A 12 -9.80 11.11 19.35
C ASP A 12 -10.59 9.98 18.66
N GLY A 13 -9.92 8.85 18.46
CA GLY A 13 -10.49 7.68 17.78
C GLY A 13 -10.35 7.72 16.25
N LEU A 14 -10.00 8.86 15.65
CA LEU A 14 -9.65 8.96 14.25
C LEU A 14 -8.15 8.75 14.05
N TYR A 15 -7.78 8.08 12.96
CA TYR A 15 -6.38 7.74 12.71
C TYR A 15 -6.05 7.70 11.23
N LEU A 16 -4.75 7.81 10.96
CA LEU A 16 -4.12 7.50 9.70
C LEU A 16 -3.11 6.38 9.93
N ASN A 17 -2.98 5.45 8.98
CA ASN A 17 -1.83 4.56 8.89
C ASN A 17 -0.77 5.18 7.97
N PRO A 18 0.24 5.93 8.48
CA PRO A 18 1.22 6.62 7.65
C PRO A 18 2.22 5.67 6.98
N GLY A 19 2.31 4.41 7.43
CA GLY A 19 3.14 3.35 6.86
C GLY A 19 2.29 2.17 6.38
N PRO A 20 2.55 0.94 6.85
CA PRO A 20 1.73 -0.22 6.53
C PRO A 20 0.28 -0.03 6.94
N TRP A 21 -0.65 -0.49 6.11
CA TRP A 21 -2.08 -0.16 6.24
C TRP A 21 -3.04 -1.26 5.77
N ARG A 22 -2.52 -2.36 5.21
CA ARG A 22 -3.28 -3.53 4.77
C ARG A 22 -2.43 -4.79 4.94
N LEU A 23 -3.08 -5.94 5.12
CA LEU A 23 -2.49 -7.26 5.32
C LEU A 23 -3.17 -8.27 4.37
N PRO A 24 -2.46 -8.80 3.38
CA PRO A 24 -2.91 -9.91 2.52
C PRO A 24 -3.24 -11.18 3.29
N TYR A 25 -4.23 -11.93 2.81
CA TYR A 25 -4.63 -13.21 3.42
C TYR A 25 -3.51 -14.25 3.47
N HIS A 26 -2.54 -14.16 2.54
CA HIS A 26 -1.40 -15.06 2.42
C HIS A 26 -0.17 -14.61 3.24
N HIS A 27 -0.27 -13.51 3.99
CA HIS A 27 0.77 -13.10 4.95
C HIS A 27 0.61 -13.87 6.28
N HIS A 28 0.93 -15.16 6.23
CA HIS A 28 0.65 -16.08 7.33
C HIS A 28 1.40 -15.75 8.62
N GLY A 29 2.63 -15.24 8.54
CA GLY A 29 3.44 -14.87 9.70
C GLY A 29 2.81 -13.75 10.51
N ILE A 30 2.57 -12.59 9.89
CA ILE A 30 2.00 -11.44 10.59
C ILE A 30 0.56 -11.69 11.05
N LEU A 31 -0.26 -12.40 10.25
CA LEU A 31 -1.62 -12.75 10.65
C LEU A 31 -1.64 -13.72 11.83
N SER A 32 -0.69 -14.67 11.88
CA SER A 32 -0.51 -15.56 13.05
C SER A 32 -0.17 -14.76 14.31
N TYR A 33 0.70 -13.75 14.22
CA TYR A 33 0.99 -12.87 15.35
C TYR A 33 -0.21 -12.03 15.77
N CYS A 34 -1.00 -11.50 14.82
CA CYS A 34 -2.25 -10.80 15.17
C CYS A 34 -3.17 -11.70 16.00
N LYS A 35 -3.36 -12.95 15.58
CA LYS A 35 -4.15 -13.94 16.33
C LYS A 35 -3.55 -14.24 17.70
N LYS A 36 -2.23 -14.51 17.76
CA LYS A 36 -1.53 -14.88 19.00
C LYS A 36 -1.57 -13.76 20.04
N LEU A 37 -1.47 -12.51 19.61
CA LEU A 37 -1.36 -11.33 20.47
C LEU A 37 -2.72 -10.67 20.77
N GLY A 38 -3.82 -11.24 20.26
CA GLY A 38 -5.16 -10.73 20.46
C GLY A 38 -5.45 -9.42 19.72
N VAL A 39 -4.80 -9.18 18.59
CA VAL A 39 -5.05 -8.00 17.75
C VAL A 39 -6.24 -8.29 16.83
N ALA A 40 -7.38 -7.65 17.10
CA ALA A 40 -8.57 -7.77 16.28
C ALA A 40 -8.33 -7.23 14.87
N LEU A 41 -8.77 -7.98 13.87
CA LEU A 41 -8.68 -7.61 12.45
C LEU A 41 -10.08 -7.36 11.87
N GLU A 42 -10.15 -6.46 10.91
CA GLU A 42 -11.33 -6.17 10.11
C GLU A 42 -10.95 -6.12 8.60
N PRO A 43 -11.92 -6.24 7.68
CA PRO A 43 -11.64 -6.18 6.25
C PRO A 43 -11.06 -4.84 5.82
N PHE A 44 -10.10 -4.88 4.91
CA PHE A 44 -9.61 -3.73 4.17
C PHE A 44 -10.20 -3.74 2.76
N VAL A 45 -10.86 -2.67 2.36
CA VAL A 45 -11.47 -2.53 1.04
C VAL A 45 -10.41 -1.98 0.07
N GLN A 46 -9.90 -2.84 -0.81
CA GLN A 46 -8.92 -2.44 -1.82
C GLN A 46 -9.55 -1.83 -3.07
N VAL A 47 -10.54 -2.53 -3.62
CA VAL A 47 -11.27 -2.09 -4.82
C VAL A 47 -12.67 -1.69 -4.40
N ASN A 48 -13.08 -0.49 -4.81
CA ASN A 48 -14.46 -0.05 -4.69
C ASN A 48 -14.96 0.38 -6.07
N TYR A 49 -15.96 -0.33 -6.58
CA TYR A 49 -16.54 -0.11 -7.90
C TYR A 49 -17.23 1.26 -8.01
N ASN A 50 -17.60 1.86 -6.88
CA ASN A 50 -18.16 3.20 -6.80
C ASN A 50 -17.11 4.28 -6.51
N ALA A 51 -15.86 3.94 -6.19
CA ALA A 51 -14.78 4.94 -6.15
C ALA A 51 -14.44 5.44 -7.57
N TYR A 52 -13.53 6.41 -7.67
CA TYR A 52 -13.24 7.09 -8.92
C TYR A 52 -11.91 6.66 -9.56
N LEU A 53 -11.84 6.83 -10.87
CA LEU A 53 -10.63 6.94 -11.65
C LEU A 53 -10.61 8.35 -12.26
N HIS A 54 -9.50 9.05 -12.15
CA HIS A 54 -9.38 10.44 -12.59
C HIS A 54 -8.14 10.66 -13.45
N SER A 55 -8.31 11.39 -14.56
CA SER A 55 -7.20 11.96 -15.30
C SER A 55 -7.48 13.42 -15.59
N SER A 56 -6.49 14.26 -15.31
CA SER A 56 -6.48 15.68 -15.63
C SER A 56 -6.59 15.97 -17.14
N ALA A 57 -6.19 15.03 -17.99
CA ALA A 57 -6.18 15.17 -19.46
C ALA A 57 -7.40 14.53 -20.15
N ALA A 58 -8.18 13.69 -19.44
CA ALA A 58 -9.33 12.99 -20.00
C ALA A 58 -10.65 13.53 -19.42
N PHE A 59 -11.75 13.36 -20.16
CA PHE A 59 -13.11 13.73 -19.72
C PHE A 59 -13.24 15.17 -19.17
N GLY A 60 -12.39 16.09 -19.63
CA GLY A 60 -12.34 17.47 -19.14
C GLY A 60 -11.92 17.60 -17.67
N GLY A 61 -11.13 16.65 -17.15
CA GLY A 61 -10.71 16.60 -15.75
C GLY A 61 -11.79 16.11 -14.79
N LYS A 62 -12.89 15.52 -15.28
CA LYS A 62 -13.94 14.96 -14.43
C LYS A 62 -13.64 13.50 -14.09
N PRO A 63 -13.76 13.09 -12.81
CA PRO A 63 -13.58 11.69 -12.44
C PRO A 63 -14.68 10.80 -13.04
N ARG A 64 -14.35 9.54 -13.32
CA ARG A 64 -15.28 8.48 -13.74
C ARG A 64 -15.34 7.42 -12.66
N ARG A 65 -16.48 6.76 -12.48
CA ARG A 65 -16.57 5.65 -11.52
C ARG A 65 -15.71 4.48 -12.02
N TYR A 66 -15.03 3.78 -11.12
CA TYR A 66 -14.21 2.61 -11.47
C TYR A 66 -15.01 1.60 -12.30
N ARG A 67 -16.24 1.30 -11.88
CA ARG A 67 -17.14 0.37 -12.60
C ARG A 67 -17.43 0.75 -14.04
N GLU A 68 -17.45 2.05 -14.35
CA GLU A 68 -17.72 2.51 -15.72
C GLU A 68 -16.57 2.15 -16.64
N ILE A 69 -15.35 2.54 -16.26
CA ILE A 69 -14.14 2.24 -17.03
C ILE A 69 -13.90 0.74 -17.10
N ASN A 70 -14.10 0.01 -16.00
CA ASN A 70 -13.91 -1.43 -15.96
C ASN A 70 -14.88 -2.17 -16.91
N ALA A 71 -16.17 -1.84 -16.85
CA ALA A 71 -17.17 -2.46 -17.70
C ALA A 71 -16.95 -2.09 -19.17
N ASP A 72 -16.69 -0.81 -19.47
CA ASP A 72 -16.50 -0.34 -20.84
C ASP A 72 -15.23 -0.94 -21.45
N TYR A 73 -14.12 -1.00 -20.71
CA TYR A 73 -12.87 -1.61 -21.19
C TYR A 73 -13.06 -3.09 -21.51
N ARG A 74 -13.61 -3.88 -20.57
CA ARG A 74 -13.84 -5.32 -20.76
C ARG A 74 -14.83 -5.59 -21.90
N GLY A 75 -15.91 -4.83 -21.97
CA GLY A 75 -16.93 -4.96 -23.00
C GLY A 75 -16.39 -4.73 -24.41
N HIS A 76 -15.65 -3.63 -24.62
CA HIS A 76 -15.06 -3.36 -25.93
C HIS A 76 -13.99 -4.39 -26.34
N VAL A 77 -13.14 -4.83 -25.40
CA VAL A 77 -12.14 -5.88 -25.67
C VAL A 77 -12.85 -7.18 -26.08
N ALA A 78 -13.90 -7.56 -25.37
CA ALA A 78 -14.69 -8.75 -25.66
C ALA A 78 -15.39 -8.65 -27.03
N GLU A 79 -15.99 -7.51 -27.37
CA GLU A 79 -16.62 -7.28 -28.67
C GLU A 79 -15.61 -7.41 -29.82
N LEU A 80 -14.43 -6.79 -29.68
CA LEU A 80 -13.37 -6.90 -30.68
C LEU A 80 -12.93 -8.34 -30.88
N LEU A 81 -12.66 -9.07 -29.79
CA LEU A 81 -12.20 -10.45 -29.88
C LEU A 81 -13.30 -11.38 -30.43
N ALA A 82 -14.56 -11.15 -30.07
CA ALA A 82 -15.70 -11.89 -30.61
C ALA A 82 -15.82 -11.68 -32.12
N LYS A 83 -15.73 -10.44 -32.61
CA LYS A 83 -15.75 -10.13 -34.04
C LYS A 83 -14.57 -10.74 -34.78
N SER A 84 -13.36 -10.66 -34.23
CA SER A 84 -12.17 -11.32 -34.82
C SER A 84 -12.34 -12.83 -34.91
N THR A 85 -12.95 -13.46 -33.89
CA THR A 85 -13.27 -14.90 -33.88
C THR A 85 -14.27 -15.23 -35.00
N GLN A 86 -15.37 -14.47 -35.11
CA GLN A 86 -16.39 -14.68 -36.15
C GLN A 86 -15.87 -14.44 -37.57
N GLN A 87 -14.87 -13.58 -37.74
CA GLN A 87 -14.20 -13.30 -39.01
C GLN A 87 -13.09 -14.32 -39.35
N GLY A 88 -12.96 -15.41 -38.57
CA GLY A 88 -11.97 -16.46 -38.80
C GLY A 88 -10.52 -16.05 -38.54
N GLN A 89 -10.28 -14.92 -37.86
CA GLN A 89 -8.92 -14.42 -37.61
C GLN A 89 -8.15 -15.27 -36.58
N LEU A 90 -8.85 -16.18 -35.88
CA LEU A 90 -8.27 -17.08 -34.88
C LEU A 90 -8.23 -18.55 -35.34
N ASP A 91 -8.57 -18.84 -36.60
CA ASP A 91 -8.69 -20.22 -37.11
C ASP A 91 -7.40 -21.03 -37.03
N GLN A 92 -6.24 -20.37 -37.02
CA GLN A 92 -4.93 -21.03 -36.87
C GLN A 92 -4.57 -21.32 -35.41
N SER A 93 -5.21 -20.66 -34.45
CA SER A 93 -4.83 -20.70 -33.03
C SER A 93 -5.87 -21.38 -32.15
N VAL A 94 -7.12 -21.46 -32.59
CA VAL A 94 -8.25 -21.93 -31.78
C VAL A 94 -9.12 -22.87 -32.63
N SER A 95 -9.39 -24.06 -32.11
CA SER A 95 -10.27 -25.04 -32.76
C SER A 95 -11.70 -24.49 -32.91
N LYS A 96 -12.50 -25.01 -33.84
CA LYS A 96 -13.90 -24.55 -33.99
C LYS A 96 -14.73 -24.74 -32.71
N GLU A 97 -14.54 -25.85 -32.01
CA GLU A 97 -15.17 -26.10 -30.72
C GLU A 97 -14.74 -25.07 -29.65
N ASP A 98 -13.45 -24.75 -29.58
CA ASP A 98 -12.96 -23.76 -28.63
C ASP A 98 -13.36 -22.33 -29.01
N GLN A 99 -13.56 -22.02 -30.29
CA GLN A 99 -14.13 -20.74 -30.73
C GLN A 99 -15.56 -20.55 -30.26
N GLU A 100 -16.39 -21.60 -30.29
CA GLU A 100 -17.76 -21.55 -29.78
C GLU A 100 -17.77 -21.27 -28.26
N ARG A 101 -16.93 -21.98 -27.50
CA ARG A 101 -16.74 -21.76 -26.04
C ARG A 101 -16.18 -20.37 -25.73
N LEU A 102 -15.24 -19.89 -26.55
CA LEU A 102 -14.68 -18.55 -26.42
C LEU A 102 -15.77 -17.50 -26.63
N LEU A 103 -16.59 -17.61 -27.67
CA LEU A 103 -17.70 -16.70 -27.93
C LEU A 103 -18.70 -16.69 -26.77
N GLU A 104 -19.09 -17.85 -26.26
CA GLU A 104 -19.95 -17.95 -25.07
C GLU A 104 -19.35 -17.19 -23.87
N SER A 105 -18.09 -17.45 -23.57
CA SER A 105 -17.34 -16.77 -22.50
C SER A 105 -17.28 -15.25 -22.72
N LEU A 106 -16.99 -14.78 -23.94
CA LEU A 106 -16.90 -13.36 -24.26
C LEU A 106 -18.24 -12.64 -24.15
N ARG A 107 -19.35 -13.31 -24.52
CA ARG A 107 -20.68 -12.74 -24.34
C ARG A 107 -20.96 -12.50 -22.86
N GLU A 108 -20.68 -13.49 -22.02
CA GLU A 108 -20.86 -13.39 -20.57
C GLU A 108 -19.88 -12.37 -19.97
N TRP A 109 -18.58 -12.58 -20.09
CA TRP A 109 -17.52 -11.72 -19.50
C TRP A 109 -17.57 -10.27 -19.99
N GLY A 110 -17.87 -10.06 -21.27
CA GLY A 110 -17.98 -8.75 -21.91
C GLY A 110 -19.33 -8.07 -21.76
N ALA A 111 -20.37 -8.76 -21.28
CA ALA A 111 -21.75 -8.27 -21.28
C ALA A 111 -22.22 -7.86 -22.69
N LEU A 112 -21.90 -8.70 -23.67
CA LEU A 112 -22.27 -8.46 -25.07
C LEU A 112 -23.71 -8.89 -25.32
N ASP A 113 -24.37 -8.24 -26.28
CA ASP A 113 -25.69 -8.65 -26.72
C ASP A 113 -25.66 -9.95 -27.55
N LYS A 114 -26.84 -10.37 -28.05
CA LYS A 114 -26.98 -11.57 -28.90
C LYS A 114 -26.20 -11.50 -30.22
N HIS A 115 -25.80 -10.30 -30.64
CA HIS A 115 -24.99 -10.03 -31.82
C HIS A 115 -23.51 -9.80 -31.48
N PHE A 116 -23.10 -10.07 -30.24
CA PHE A 116 -21.75 -9.83 -29.72
C PHE A 116 -21.33 -8.35 -29.77
N ALA A 117 -22.28 -7.43 -29.70
CA ALA A 117 -22.01 -6.00 -29.58
C ALA A 117 -22.04 -5.57 -28.10
N TYR A 118 -21.09 -4.73 -27.70
CA TYR A 118 -21.12 -4.04 -26.41
C TYR A 118 -21.93 -2.75 -26.56
N ALA A 119 -23.18 -2.82 -26.14
CA ALA A 119 -24.16 -1.75 -26.35
C ALA A 119 -24.87 -1.33 -25.06
N ARG A 120 -25.55 -0.18 -25.12
CA ARG A 120 -26.43 0.27 -24.05
C ARG A 120 -27.54 -0.77 -23.82
N GLY A 121 -27.63 -1.28 -22.61
CA GLY A 121 -28.64 -2.26 -22.24
C GLY A 121 -28.48 -2.74 -20.81
N GLU A 122 -29.31 -3.70 -20.44
CA GLU A 122 -29.29 -4.32 -19.12
C GLU A 122 -27.97 -5.04 -18.84
N ALA A 123 -27.46 -5.83 -19.80
CA ALA A 123 -26.21 -6.57 -19.64
C ALA A 123 -25.02 -5.66 -19.29
N SER A 124 -24.80 -4.59 -20.06
CA SER A 124 -23.73 -3.63 -19.79
C SER A 124 -23.98 -2.84 -18.51
N SER A 125 -25.22 -2.42 -18.24
CA SER A 125 -25.57 -1.64 -17.04
C SER A 125 -25.47 -2.45 -15.74
N ASN A 126 -25.65 -3.77 -15.78
CA ASN A 126 -25.42 -4.65 -14.64
C ASN A 126 -23.96 -4.69 -14.17
N ARG A 127 -23.01 -4.24 -15.01
CA ARG A 127 -21.61 -4.05 -14.61
C ARG A 127 -21.22 -2.58 -14.44
N ARG A 128 -21.76 -1.72 -15.31
CA ARG A 128 -21.43 -0.30 -15.41
C ARG A 128 -22.18 0.58 -14.39
N GLY A 129 -23.31 0.09 -13.86
CA GLY A 129 -24.32 0.88 -13.15
C GLY A 129 -25.38 1.45 -14.09
N TYR A 130 -26.39 2.09 -13.51
CA TYR A 130 -27.53 2.65 -14.22
C TYR A 130 -27.57 4.18 -14.13
N ASP A 131 -28.14 4.85 -15.13
CA ASP A 131 -28.43 6.30 -15.05
C ASP A 131 -29.58 6.55 -14.05
N ARG A 132 -30.46 5.55 -13.88
CA ARG A 132 -31.45 5.47 -12.80
C ARG A 132 -31.56 4.02 -12.37
N ASP A 133 -31.25 3.74 -11.12
CA ASP A 133 -31.37 2.40 -10.55
C ASP A 133 -32.83 1.92 -10.50
N ALA A 134 -33.01 0.61 -10.41
CA ALA A 134 -34.32 0.02 -10.18
C ALA A 134 -34.85 0.42 -8.79
N GLY A 135 -36.14 0.73 -8.69
CA GLY A 135 -36.78 1.17 -7.45
C GLY A 135 -38.13 0.53 -7.17
N GLY A 136 -38.92 1.14 -6.29
CA GLY A 136 -40.34 0.79 -6.06
C GLY A 136 -41.30 1.74 -6.78
N GLY A 137 -42.52 1.27 -7.08
CA GLY A 137 -43.60 2.09 -7.63
C GLY A 137 -43.52 2.37 -9.13
N LEU A 138 -44.29 3.34 -9.63
CA LEU A 138 -44.46 3.58 -11.08
C LEU A 138 -43.24 4.23 -11.76
N SER A 139 -42.35 4.87 -10.99
CA SER A 139 -41.10 5.47 -11.47
C SER A 139 -39.88 4.55 -11.34
N SER A 140 -40.09 3.29 -10.95
CA SER A 140 -39.06 2.29 -10.61
C SER A 140 -38.23 1.74 -11.75
N LYS A 141 -38.70 1.89 -13.01
CA LYS A 141 -38.05 1.21 -14.14
C LYS A 141 -36.60 1.71 -14.27
N PRO A 142 -35.59 0.82 -14.26
CA PRO A 142 -34.21 1.25 -14.39
C PRO A 142 -33.98 1.88 -15.77
N LEU A 143 -33.08 2.86 -15.81
CA LEU A 143 -32.61 3.47 -17.05
C LEU A 143 -31.17 3.01 -17.32
N PRO A 144 -30.93 2.18 -18.35
CA PRO A 144 -29.59 1.73 -18.69
C PRO A 144 -28.63 2.89 -18.93
N SER A 145 -27.43 2.79 -18.38
CA SER A 145 -26.38 3.77 -18.61
C SER A 145 -25.74 3.60 -19.98
N THR A 146 -25.12 4.66 -20.49
CA THR A 146 -24.57 4.67 -21.86
C THR A 146 -23.07 4.36 -21.84
N PRO A 147 -22.62 3.28 -22.51
CA PRO A 147 -21.20 2.97 -22.66
C PRO A 147 -20.37 4.11 -23.25
N LEU A 148 -19.16 4.32 -22.74
CA LEU A 148 -18.18 5.21 -23.35
C LEU A 148 -17.68 4.64 -24.67
N GLN A 149 -17.20 5.49 -25.56
CA GLN A 149 -16.58 5.03 -26.81
C GLN A 149 -15.21 4.41 -26.51
N LEU A 150 -14.84 3.36 -27.25
CA LEU A 150 -13.56 2.66 -27.09
C LEU A 150 -12.36 3.61 -27.12
N LYS A 151 -12.36 4.57 -28.06
CA LYS A 151 -11.29 5.57 -28.19
C LYS A 151 -11.12 6.43 -26.93
N ASP A 152 -12.22 6.73 -26.23
CA ASP A 152 -12.20 7.56 -25.02
C ASP A 152 -11.69 6.74 -23.83
N VAL A 153 -12.12 5.48 -23.73
CA VAL A 153 -11.63 4.55 -22.70
C VAL A 153 -10.12 4.32 -22.85
N LEU A 154 -9.65 3.93 -24.04
CA LEU A 154 -8.22 3.70 -24.29
C LEU A 154 -7.40 4.99 -24.13
N GLY A 155 -7.88 6.09 -24.72
CA GLY A 155 -7.23 7.40 -24.70
C GLY A 155 -7.12 7.99 -23.30
N SER A 156 -8.09 7.68 -22.41
CA SER A 156 -8.05 8.14 -21.02
C SER A 156 -6.93 7.51 -20.17
N ARG A 157 -6.42 6.35 -20.59
CA ARG A 157 -5.45 5.53 -19.84
C ARG A 157 -5.89 5.10 -18.44
N LEU A 158 -7.14 5.35 -18.04
CA LEU A 158 -7.66 4.98 -16.72
C LEU A 158 -7.68 3.46 -16.50
N TRP A 159 -7.70 2.67 -17.59
CA TRP A 159 -7.63 1.21 -17.56
C TRP A 159 -6.36 0.68 -16.88
N GLN A 160 -5.30 1.48 -16.78
CA GLN A 160 -4.05 1.11 -16.10
C GLN A 160 -4.25 0.78 -14.62
N HIS A 161 -5.26 1.38 -13.98
CA HIS A 161 -5.58 1.15 -12.57
C HIS A 161 -6.56 -0.01 -12.34
N LEU A 162 -7.07 -0.65 -13.40
CA LEU A 162 -7.99 -1.78 -13.23
C LEU A 162 -7.29 -3.00 -12.63
N VAL A 163 -6.01 -3.18 -12.96
CA VAL A 163 -5.18 -4.32 -12.49
C VAL A 163 -4.65 -4.14 -11.06
N ASP A 164 -4.77 -2.95 -10.47
CA ASP A 164 -4.23 -2.68 -9.13
C ASP A 164 -4.82 -3.62 -8.07
N GLY A 165 -6.10 -3.99 -8.19
CA GLY A 165 -6.74 -4.97 -7.30
C GLY A 165 -6.48 -6.44 -7.65
N GLU A 166 -5.86 -6.71 -8.81
CA GLU A 166 -5.55 -8.04 -9.32
C GLU A 166 -4.11 -8.48 -8.96
N ILE A 167 -3.27 -7.54 -8.52
CA ILE A 167 -1.93 -7.80 -7.98
C ILE A 167 -2.04 -8.74 -6.77
N TYR A 168 -1.23 -9.79 -6.71
CA TYR A 168 -1.33 -10.88 -5.74
C TYR A 168 -1.43 -10.40 -4.27
N GLU A 169 -0.65 -9.39 -3.91
CA GLU A 169 -0.63 -8.81 -2.57
C GLU A 169 -1.76 -7.78 -2.33
N PHE A 170 -2.55 -7.44 -3.34
CA PHE A 170 -3.70 -6.54 -3.23
C PHE A 170 -5.05 -7.25 -3.47
N GLN A 171 -5.03 -8.54 -3.78
CA GLN A 171 -6.24 -9.35 -3.95
C GLN A 171 -7.03 -9.44 -2.64
N THR A 172 -8.34 -9.21 -2.73
CA THR A 172 -9.26 -9.42 -1.62
C THR A 172 -9.38 -10.92 -1.30
N THR A 173 -9.46 -11.36 -0.04
CA THR A 173 -9.65 -10.52 1.16
C THR A 173 -8.35 -9.98 1.73
N LEU A 174 -8.37 -8.69 2.06
CA LEU A 174 -7.31 -8.00 2.79
C LEU A 174 -7.82 -7.63 4.19
N PHE A 175 -6.90 -7.50 5.12
CA PHE A 175 -7.20 -7.18 6.51
C PHE A 175 -6.47 -5.91 6.98
N GLN A 176 -6.98 -5.31 8.04
CA GLN A 176 -6.27 -4.33 8.84
C GLN A 176 -6.63 -4.51 10.31
N PRO A 177 -5.77 -4.11 11.26
CA PRO A 177 -6.15 -4.07 12.67
C PRO A 177 -7.21 -3.01 12.95
N VAL A 178 -8.19 -3.37 13.79
CA VAL A 178 -9.16 -2.43 14.33
C VAL A 178 -8.43 -1.33 15.11
N GLY A 179 -8.66 -0.07 14.73
CA GLY A 179 -8.02 1.08 15.37
C GLY A 179 -6.58 1.35 14.92
N GLY A 180 -6.14 0.76 13.81
CA GLY A 180 -4.90 1.12 13.12
C GLY A 180 -3.76 0.12 13.25
N MET A 181 -2.86 0.12 12.27
CA MET A 181 -1.78 -0.87 12.14
C MET A 181 -0.79 -0.83 13.32
N GLY A 182 -0.69 0.30 14.01
CA GLY A 182 0.12 0.46 15.22
C GLY A 182 -0.25 -0.50 16.35
N ARG A 183 -1.49 -1.01 16.39
CA ARG A 183 -1.94 -1.99 17.39
C ARG A 183 -1.12 -3.26 17.43
N ILE A 184 -0.54 -3.67 16.30
CA ILE A 184 0.37 -4.83 16.25
C ILE A 184 1.64 -4.54 17.05
N GLY A 185 2.27 -3.38 16.82
CA GLY A 185 3.47 -2.95 17.55
C GLY A 185 3.21 -2.77 19.04
N GLU A 186 2.07 -2.17 19.41
CA GLU A 186 1.64 -2.04 20.81
C GLU A 186 1.49 -3.41 21.49
N ALA A 187 0.91 -4.39 20.79
CA ALA A 187 0.71 -5.73 21.33
C ALA A 187 2.04 -6.44 21.59
N PHE A 188 3.01 -6.35 20.68
CA PHE A 188 4.37 -6.83 20.94
C PHE A 188 5.03 -6.08 22.11
N GLY A 189 4.90 -4.75 22.16
CA GLY A 189 5.45 -3.93 23.23
C GLY A 189 4.91 -4.30 24.61
N ARG A 190 3.63 -4.68 24.71
CA ARG A 190 3.00 -5.19 25.93
C ARG A 190 3.65 -6.49 26.40
N GLU A 191 3.79 -7.48 25.51
CA GLU A 191 4.34 -8.79 25.87
C GLU A 191 5.85 -8.73 26.20
N LEU A 192 6.57 -7.77 25.60
CA LEU A 192 8.03 -7.64 25.71
C LEU A 192 8.47 -6.48 26.62
N LYS A 193 7.55 -5.88 27.38
CA LYS A 193 7.81 -4.65 28.16
C LYS A 193 9.05 -4.74 29.06
N SER A 194 9.31 -5.91 29.66
CA SER A 194 10.44 -6.11 30.60
C SER A 194 11.81 -6.13 29.92
N VAL A 195 11.87 -6.31 28.60
CA VAL A 195 13.12 -6.43 27.84
C VAL A 195 13.33 -5.30 26.82
N ILE A 196 12.35 -4.41 26.64
CA ILE A 196 12.46 -3.26 25.75
C ILE A 196 13.00 -2.05 26.49
N ARG A 197 14.03 -1.44 25.92
CA ARG A 197 14.49 -0.11 26.30
C ARG A 197 14.13 0.92 25.23
N TYR A 198 13.15 1.76 25.53
CA TYR A 198 12.77 2.90 24.67
C TYR A 198 13.78 4.04 24.79
N GLY A 199 13.78 4.95 23.81
CA GLY A 199 14.68 6.10 23.77
C GLY A 199 16.15 5.75 23.56
N ALA A 200 16.50 4.48 23.31
CA ALA A 200 17.88 4.05 23.09
C ALA A 200 18.28 4.18 21.61
N LYS A 201 18.90 5.30 21.26
CA LYS A 201 19.43 5.55 19.91
C LYS A 201 20.81 4.94 19.77
N VAL A 202 20.91 3.84 19.03
CA VAL A 202 22.19 3.17 18.74
C VAL A 202 23.10 4.08 17.93
N THR A 203 24.36 4.19 18.35
CA THR A 203 25.40 5.00 17.71
C THR A 203 26.60 4.19 17.24
N ALA A 204 26.81 2.96 17.74
CA ALA A 204 27.80 2.02 17.21
C ALA A 204 27.48 0.57 17.57
N ILE A 205 27.92 -0.39 16.74
CA ILE A 205 27.82 -1.83 17.01
C ILE A 205 29.20 -2.45 16.77
N GLN A 206 29.76 -3.09 17.79
CA GLN A 206 31.08 -3.70 17.73
C GLN A 206 31.02 -5.17 18.16
N GLN A 207 31.74 -6.06 17.50
CA GLN A 207 31.84 -7.47 17.86
C GLN A 207 33.28 -7.96 17.96
N ASP A 208 33.50 -8.99 18.77
CA ASP A 208 34.77 -9.70 18.89
C ASP A 208 34.53 -11.21 19.14
N GLU A 209 35.60 -11.94 19.47
CA GLU A 209 35.52 -13.36 19.77
C GLU A 209 34.65 -13.67 21.01
N ARG A 210 34.35 -12.69 21.87
CA ARG A 210 33.62 -12.87 23.14
C ARG A 210 32.16 -12.43 23.04
N GLY A 211 31.83 -11.43 22.24
CA GLY A 211 30.47 -10.93 22.16
C GLY A 211 30.27 -9.75 21.21
N VAL A 212 29.15 -9.05 21.41
CA VAL A 212 28.77 -7.82 20.73
C VAL A 212 28.54 -6.73 21.78
N THR A 213 29.14 -5.57 21.57
CA THR A 213 28.93 -4.33 22.33
C THR A 213 28.14 -3.36 21.47
N VAL A 214 26.95 -2.97 21.92
CA VAL A 214 26.13 -1.93 21.30
C VAL A 214 26.26 -0.65 22.11
N THR A 215 26.70 0.42 21.46
CA THR A 215 26.76 1.76 22.06
C THR A 215 25.51 2.54 21.66
N TYR A 216 24.88 3.21 22.61
CA TYR A 216 23.68 4.01 22.37
C TYR A 216 23.62 5.23 23.29
N GLU A 217 22.82 6.22 22.92
CA GLU A 217 22.50 7.39 23.73
C GLU A 217 20.99 7.49 23.97
N ASP A 218 20.61 8.30 24.95
CA ASP A 218 19.22 8.69 25.12
C ASP A 218 18.81 9.62 23.97
N ALA A 219 17.70 9.32 23.30
CA ALA A 219 17.23 10.04 22.13
C ALA A 219 16.77 11.48 22.46
N ASP A 220 16.34 11.74 23.70
CA ASP A 220 15.89 13.04 24.16
C ASP A 220 17.03 13.84 24.81
N THR A 221 18.05 13.16 25.35
CA THR A 221 19.27 13.79 25.88
C THR A 221 20.56 13.22 25.25
N PRO A 222 20.93 13.69 24.03
CA PRO A 222 22.14 13.24 23.33
C PRO A 222 23.42 13.50 24.13
N GLY A 223 24.42 12.65 23.94
CA GLY A 223 25.75 12.80 24.56
C GLY A 223 25.99 12.00 25.85
N ALA A 224 24.95 11.41 26.45
CA ALA A 224 25.10 10.45 27.55
C ALA A 224 25.27 9.03 27.00
N THR A 225 26.49 8.68 26.59
CA THR A 225 26.80 7.37 26.00
C THR A 225 26.64 6.24 27.00
N GLN A 226 25.98 5.17 26.57
CA GLN A 226 25.78 3.93 27.31
C GLN A 226 26.12 2.73 26.42
N THR A 227 26.33 1.57 27.07
CA THR A 227 26.65 0.32 26.36
C THR A 227 25.77 -0.82 26.84
N ALA A 228 25.45 -1.72 25.91
CA ALA A 228 24.85 -3.02 26.17
C ALA A 228 25.74 -4.12 25.59
N ASN A 229 25.95 -5.19 26.34
CA ASN A 229 26.79 -6.32 25.95
C ASN A 229 25.94 -7.60 25.81
N ALA A 230 26.15 -8.36 24.74
CA ALA A 230 25.48 -9.63 24.49
C ALA A 230 26.42 -10.61 23.77
N GLN A 231 26.07 -11.89 23.74
CA GLN A 231 26.84 -12.89 22.97
C GLN A 231 26.59 -12.81 21.46
N TRP A 232 25.41 -12.31 21.08
CA TRP A 232 24.91 -12.25 19.70
C TRP A 232 24.08 -10.99 19.53
N CYS A 233 23.96 -10.50 18.29
CA CYS A 233 23.14 -9.34 17.94
C CYS A 233 22.25 -9.66 16.73
N VAL A 234 20.94 -9.45 16.91
CA VAL A 234 19.98 -9.38 15.81
C VAL A 234 19.77 -7.90 15.52
N CYS A 235 20.31 -7.40 14.41
CA CYS A 235 20.22 -5.99 14.04
C CYS A 235 19.05 -5.79 13.08
N THR A 236 18.08 -4.96 13.49
CA THR A 236 16.91 -4.59 12.68
C THR A 236 16.90 -3.13 12.26
N ILE A 237 18.03 -2.43 12.42
CA ILE A 237 18.18 -1.04 12.01
C ILE A 237 18.11 -0.98 10.47
N PRO A 238 17.30 -0.09 9.86
CA PRO A 238 17.25 0.08 8.42
C PRO A 238 18.63 0.34 7.82
N LEU A 239 18.93 -0.22 6.65
CA LEU A 239 20.26 -0.10 6.02
C LEU A 239 20.64 1.35 5.74
N SER A 240 19.65 2.18 5.43
CA SER A 240 19.77 3.64 5.27
C SER A 240 20.39 4.33 6.50
N ILE A 241 20.26 3.76 7.69
CA ILE A 241 20.87 4.24 8.94
C ILE A 241 22.10 3.41 9.29
N LEU A 242 22.00 2.08 9.20
CA LEU A 242 23.06 1.16 9.61
C LEU A 242 24.37 1.43 8.86
N GLY A 243 24.30 1.75 7.56
CA GLY A 243 25.48 2.10 6.75
C GLY A 243 26.19 3.40 7.15
N GLN A 244 25.60 4.20 8.05
CA GLN A 244 26.20 5.44 8.58
C GLN A 244 26.82 5.25 9.97
N LEU A 245 26.62 4.09 10.61
CA LEU A 245 27.10 3.82 11.95
C LEU A 245 28.46 3.11 11.92
N PRO A 246 29.37 3.37 12.89
CA PRO A 246 30.49 2.48 13.16
C PRO A 246 30.01 1.05 13.42
N LEU A 247 30.39 0.15 12.51
CA LEU A 247 30.01 -1.27 12.48
C LEU A 247 31.21 -2.10 12.00
N ASN A 248 31.65 -3.11 12.77
CA ASN A 248 32.74 -4.01 12.36
C ASN A 248 32.21 -5.38 11.89
N VAL A 249 31.69 -5.40 10.67
CA VAL A 249 31.31 -6.61 9.93
C VAL A 249 32.33 -6.91 8.83
N SER A 250 32.25 -8.08 8.20
CA SER A 250 33.09 -8.39 7.04
C SER A 250 32.89 -7.38 5.89
N PRO A 251 33.89 -7.22 5.00
CA PRO A 251 33.76 -6.36 3.82
C PRO A 251 32.53 -6.69 2.97
N ALA A 252 32.21 -7.98 2.81
CA ALA A 252 31.07 -8.42 2.01
C ALA A 252 29.73 -7.98 2.61
N MET A 253 29.56 -8.04 3.94
CA MET A 253 28.36 -7.53 4.60
C MET A 253 28.31 -6.00 4.57
N ALA A 254 29.45 -5.32 4.78
CA ALA A 254 29.52 -3.86 4.70
C ALA A 254 29.13 -3.34 3.29
N GLU A 255 29.64 -3.98 2.23
CA GLU A 255 29.26 -3.69 0.85
C GLU A 255 27.76 -3.92 0.61
N ALA A 256 27.21 -5.02 1.12
CA ALA A 256 25.78 -5.30 0.99
C ALA A 256 24.90 -4.26 1.71
N ILE A 257 25.29 -3.82 2.91
CA ILE A 257 24.58 -2.77 3.66
C ILE A 257 24.60 -1.44 2.88
N ALA A 258 25.73 -1.09 2.26
CA ALA A 258 25.88 0.16 1.51
C ALA A 258 25.20 0.14 0.13
N ALA A 259 24.99 -1.05 -0.47
CA ALA A 259 24.52 -1.18 -1.84
C ALA A 259 23.03 -0.91 -2.03
N VAL A 260 22.19 -1.17 -1.00
CA VAL A 260 20.73 -1.21 -1.17
C VAL A 260 20.09 0.15 -0.87
N PRO A 261 19.55 0.87 -1.87
CA PRO A 261 18.88 2.14 -1.64
C PRO A 261 17.52 1.94 -0.98
N TYR A 262 16.97 3.01 -0.40
CA TYR A 262 15.61 3.01 0.14
C TYR A 262 14.69 3.93 -0.68
N ALA A 263 13.45 3.48 -0.90
CA ALA A 263 12.46 4.25 -1.63
C ALA A 263 11.95 5.47 -0.84
N ALA A 264 11.61 6.55 -1.54
CA ALA A 264 10.90 7.70 -0.98
C ALA A 264 9.38 7.49 -1.05
N SER A 265 8.69 7.82 0.04
CA SER A 265 7.23 7.74 0.11
C SER A 265 6.65 8.79 1.05
N VAL A 266 5.48 9.33 0.70
CA VAL A 266 4.72 10.27 1.53
C VAL A 266 3.26 9.83 1.60
N LYS A 267 2.70 9.84 2.81
CA LYS A 267 1.25 9.77 3.04
C LYS A 267 0.75 11.05 3.70
N VAL A 268 -0.43 11.50 3.30
CA VAL A 268 -1.11 12.67 3.89
C VAL A 268 -2.51 12.26 4.36
N GLY A 269 -2.76 12.37 5.65
CA GLY A 269 -4.09 12.19 6.24
C GLY A 269 -4.83 13.50 6.31
N LEU A 270 -6.11 13.50 5.94
CA LEU A 270 -6.98 14.68 5.91
C LEU A 270 -8.24 14.39 6.72
N GLN A 271 -8.45 15.11 7.81
CA GLN A 271 -9.69 15.08 8.58
C GLN A 271 -10.74 16.00 7.97
N PHE A 272 -11.96 15.49 7.88
CA PHE A 272 -13.12 16.22 7.39
C PHE A 272 -14.23 16.27 8.45
N LYS A 273 -15.03 17.34 8.42
CA LYS A 273 -16.16 17.60 9.34
C LYS A 273 -17.28 16.56 9.21
N ARG A 274 -17.44 15.99 8.02
CA ARG A 274 -18.41 14.94 7.71
C ARG A 274 -17.86 13.93 6.70
N ARG A 275 -18.52 12.78 6.59
CA ARG A 275 -18.14 11.71 5.65
C ARG A 275 -18.83 11.90 4.31
N PHE A 276 -18.55 13.01 3.62
CA PHE A 276 -19.19 13.35 2.35
C PHE A 276 -19.07 12.25 1.29
N TRP A 277 -17.99 11.45 1.34
CA TRP A 277 -17.79 10.32 0.44
C TRP A 277 -18.86 9.24 0.64
N GLU A 278 -19.37 9.04 1.86
CA GLU A 278 -20.49 8.11 2.14
C GLU A 278 -21.84 8.79 1.91
N GLU A 279 -22.01 10.00 2.47
CA GLU A 279 -23.27 10.75 2.49
C GLU A 279 -23.71 11.19 1.10
N ASP A 280 -22.80 11.77 0.30
CA ASP A 280 -23.13 12.36 -0.99
C ASP A 280 -22.83 11.41 -2.15
N GLU A 281 -21.77 10.61 -2.02
CA GLU A 281 -21.19 9.85 -3.14
C GLU A 281 -21.28 8.33 -3.01
N GLN A 282 -21.75 7.82 -1.87
CA GLN A 282 -21.95 6.39 -1.58
C GLN A 282 -20.68 5.54 -1.77
N ILE A 283 -19.52 6.08 -1.39
CA ILE A 283 -18.23 5.41 -1.41
C ILE A 283 -17.93 4.89 0.01
N TYR A 284 -17.92 3.58 0.19
CA TYR A 284 -17.62 2.92 1.48
C TYR A 284 -16.31 2.13 1.35
N GLY A 285 -15.20 2.70 1.82
CA GLY A 285 -13.86 2.14 1.64
C GLY A 285 -13.36 2.18 0.20
N GLY A 286 -12.19 1.59 -0.07
CA GLY A 286 -11.59 1.54 -1.40
C GLY A 286 -10.72 2.76 -1.72
N MET A 287 -10.36 2.87 -3.00
CA MET A 287 -9.41 3.87 -3.47
C MET A 287 -9.90 4.54 -4.74
N THR A 288 -9.66 5.85 -4.81
CA THR A 288 -9.69 6.63 -6.04
C THR A 288 -8.27 6.83 -6.54
N TYR A 289 -8.04 6.58 -7.83
CA TYR A 289 -6.73 6.75 -8.48
C TYR A 289 -6.71 7.96 -9.39
N THR A 290 -5.57 8.65 -9.45
CA THR A 290 -5.42 9.87 -10.25
C THR A 290 -4.00 10.07 -10.79
N ASP A 291 -3.91 10.73 -11.94
CA ASP A 291 -2.66 11.28 -12.48
C ASP A 291 -2.17 12.58 -11.82
N LEU A 292 -2.89 13.11 -10.82
CA LEU A 292 -2.44 14.25 -10.03
C LEU A 292 -1.33 13.78 -9.07
N PRO A 293 -0.44 14.69 -8.62
CA PRO A 293 0.69 14.33 -7.77
C PRO A 293 0.34 13.57 -6.48
N ILE A 294 -0.90 13.66 -5.98
CA ILE A 294 -1.38 12.92 -4.81
C ILE A 294 -1.47 11.39 -5.03
N GLY A 295 -1.50 10.92 -6.27
CA GLY A 295 -1.52 9.50 -6.68
C GLY A 295 -2.84 8.80 -6.43
N ASN A 296 -3.26 8.71 -5.16
CA ASN A 296 -4.55 8.16 -4.78
C ASN A 296 -5.15 8.82 -3.55
N ILE A 297 -6.47 8.68 -3.44
CA ILE A 297 -7.27 8.98 -2.26
C ILE A 297 -7.82 7.65 -1.77
N SER A 298 -7.66 7.32 -0.50
CA SER A 298 -8.25 6.12 0.09
C SER A 298 -9.21 6.47 1.21
N TYR A 299 -10.38 5.83 1.15
CA TYR A 299 -11.48 6.01 2.07
C TYR A 299 -11.37 4.98 3.21
N PRO A 300 -11.67 5.35 4.46
CA PRO A 300 -11.67 4.41 5.58
C PRO A 300 -12.47 3.16 5.26
N SER A 301 -11.88 1.99 5.54
CA SER A 301 -12.59 0.70 5.50
C SER A 301 -13.33 0.42 6.82
N THR A 302 -13.62 1.46 7.59
CA THR A 302 -14.08 1.39 8.98
C THR A 302 -15.12 2.46 9.27
N GLY A 303 -15.92 2.20 10.31
CA GLY A 303 -16.91 3.14 10.81
C GLY A 303 -17.92 3.57 9.73
N PHE A 304 -18.32 2.65 8.86
CA PHE A 304 -19.32 2.90 7.82
C PHE A 304 -20.62 3.41 8.45
N HIS A 305 -21.21 4.44 7.86
CA HIS A 305 -22.38 5.15 8.42
C HIS A 305 -22.14 5.74 9.82
N GLY A 306 -20.88 5.84 10.27
CA GLY A 306 -20.54 6.62 11.45
C GLY A 306 -20.84 8.08 11.17
N GLY A 307 -21.73 8.68 11.95
CA GLY A 307 -21.99 10.12 11.82
C GLY A 307 -20.76 10.95 12.18
N GLY A 308 -20.67 12.16 11.64
CA GLY A 308 -19.63 13.13 11.97
C GLY A 308 -18.33 12.92 11.19
N LYS A 309 -17.19 13.15 11.86
CA LYS A 309 -15.89 13.33 11.20
C LYS A 309 -15.28 12.03 10.68
N GLY A 310 -14.34 12.16 9.76
CA GLY A 310 -13.54 11.04 9.27
C GLY A 310 -12.22 11.48 8.66
N VAL A 311 -11.27 10.55 8.54
CA VAL A 311 -9.93 10.81 7.99
C VAL A 311 -9.73 10.05 6.69
N LEU A 312 -9.53 10.77 5.59
CA LEU A 312 -9.08 10.17 4.33
C LEU A 312 -7.57 10.07 4.31
N LEU A 313 -7.03 9.03 3.67
CA LEU A 313 -5.69 9.15 3.09
C LEU A 313 -5.84 10.00 1.81
N GLY A 314 -5.51 11.28 1.90
CA GLY A 314 -5.68 12.24 0.80
C GLY A 314 -4.53 12.30 -0.20
N ALA A 315 -3.40 11.65 0.11
CA ALA A 315 -2.30 11.45 -0.83
C ALA A 315 -1.45 10.25 -0.43
N TYR A 316 -1.06 9.43 -1.39
CA TYR A 316 -0.05 8.38 -1.21
C TYR A 316 0.90 8.35 -2.41
N MET A 317 2.10 8.87 -2.18
CA MET A 317 3.03 9.28 -3.23
C MET A 317 4.35 8.55 -3.10
N TRP A 318 5.02 8.38 -4.24
CA TRP A 318 6.31 7.71 -4.36
C TRP A 318 7.26 8.52 -5.23
N GLY A 319 8.54 8.17 -5.20
CA GLY A 319 9.53 8.68 -6.16
C GLY A 319 9.58 10.21 -6.24
N ARG A 320 9.52 10.76 -7.45
CA ARG A 320 9.63 12.20 -7.72
C ARG A 320 8.64 13.02 -6.90
N ASP A 321 7.36 12.66 -6.91
CA ASP A 321 6.31 13.44 -6.26
C ASP A 321 6.49 13.41 -4.73
N ALA A 322 6.95 12.29 -4.16
CA ALA A 322 7.34 12.20 -2.76
C ALA A 322 8.51 13.15 -2.42
N TYR A 323 9.53 13.25 -3.28
CA TYR A 323 10.64 14.19 -3.08
C TYR A 323 10.17 15.64 -3.14
N GLU A 324 9.38 16.00 -4.16
CA GLU A 324 8.80 17.34 -4.31
C GLU A 324 7.97 17.74 -3.09
N PHE A 325 7.08 16.86 -2.62
CA PHE A 325 6.29 17.13 -1.42
C PHE A 325 7.17 17.30 -0.17
N THR A 326 8.20 16.46 -0.01
CA THR A 326 9.08 16.61 1.16
C THR A 326 10.02 17.81 1.12
N ALA A 327 10.14 18.50 -0.02
CA ALA A 327 10.81 19.80 -0.11
C ALA A 327 9.97 20.94 0.50
N MET A 328 8.65 20.74 0.63
CA MET A 328 7.73 21.70 1.25
C MET A 328 7.68 21.51 2.77
N ALA A 329 7.28 22.56 3.50
CA ALA A 329 6.90 22.45 4.91
C ALA A 329 5.64 21.56 5.07
N PRO A 330 5.47 20.85 6.19
CA PRO A 330 4.37 19.87 6.32
C PRO A 330 2.96 20.44 6.11
N GLU A 331 2.68 21.66 6.60
CA GLU A 331 1.38 22.33 6.39
C GLU A 331 1.11 22.59 4.91
N GLU A 332 2.13 22.95 4.13
CA GLU A 332 2.00 23.15 2.69
C GLU A 332 1.73 21.84 1.95
N ARG A 333 2.27 20.71 2.42
CA ARG A 333 1.94 19.36 1.89
C ARG A 333 0.48 19.04 2.08
N VAL A 334 -0.06 19.33 3.26
CA VAL A 334 -1.49 19.14 3.58
C VAL A 334 -2.33 20.05 2.70
N ARG A 335 -1.99 21.34 2.59
CA ARG A 335 -2.69 22.29 1.73
C ARG A 335 -2.71 21.84 0.26
N LYS A 336 -1.60 21.32 -0.26
CA LYS A 336 -1.50 20.78 -1.62
C LYS A 336 -2.33 19.52 -1.81
N ALA A 337 -2.35 18.61 -0.83
CA ALA A 337 -3.22 17.44 -0.88
C ALA A 337 -4.71 17.84 -0.96
N VAL A 338 -5.13 18.84 -0.17
CA VAL A 338 -6.49 19.40 -0.23
C VAL A 338 -6.77 20.06 -1.59
N GLU A 339 -5.81 20.84 -2.12
CA GLU A 339 -5.92 21.49 -3.42
C GLU A 339 -6.15 20.47 -4.55
N TYR A 340 -5.35 19.41 -4.62
CA TYR A 340 -5.50 18.36 -5.62
C TYR A 340 -6.76 17.53 -5.42
N GLY A 341 -7.05 17.12 -4.17
CA GLY A 341 -8.25 16.36 -3.86
C GLY A 341 -9.55 17.11 -4.18
N SER A 342 -9.55 18.44 -4.08
CA SER A 342 -10.70 19.29 -4.46
C SER A 342 -11.05 19.28 -5.94
N ARG A 343 -10.16 18.76 -6.81
CA ARG A 343 -10.45 18.56 -8.24
C ARG A 343 -11.25 17.28 -8.50
N ILE A 344 -11.22 16.35 -7.55
CA ILE A 344 -11.94 15.07 -7.61
C ILE A 344 -13.23 15.18 -6.82
N HIS A 345 -13.15 15.74 -5.61
CA HIS A 345 -14.27 15.87 -4.69
C HIS A 345 -14.52 17.34 -4.34
N PRO A 346 -15.62 17.95 -4.80
CA PRO A 346 -15.88 19.37 -4.59
C PRO A 346 -16.01 19.76 -3.11
N GLN A 347 -16.40 18.83 -2.23
CA GLN A 347 -16.62 19.05 -0.80
C GLN A 347 -15.32 19.33 -0.02
N TYR A 348 -14.15 18.97 -0.57
CA TYR A 348 -12.88 19.00 0.16
C TYR A 348 -12.60 20.34 0.85
N ARG A 349 -12.83 21.46 0.15
CA ARG A 349 -12.47 22.79 0.66
C ARG A 349 -13.35 23.25 1.81
N GLU A 350 -14.63 22.89 1.77
CA GLU A 350 -15.61 23.27 2.79
C GLU A 350 -15.51 22.37 4.02
N GLU A 351 -15.32 21.08 3.79
CA GLU A 351 -15.37 20.06 4.84
C GLU A 351 -14.02 19.80 5.51
N PHE A 352 -12.89 20.21 4.91
CA PHE A 352 -11.57 20.00 5.49
C PHE A 352 -11.43 20.74 6.83
N GLU A 353 -10.81 20.06 7.80
CA GLU A 353 -10.59 20.60 9.14
C GLU A 353 -9.10 20.69 9.49
N ASN A 354 -8.38 19.57 9.42
CA ASN A 354 -6.94 19.51 9.68
C ASN A 354 -6.32 18.29 8.99
N GLY A 355 -4.99 18.19 8.99
CA GLY A 355 -4.30 17.05 8.40
C GLY A 355 -2.86 16.90 8.86
N ILE A 356 -2.26 15.77 8.50
CA ILE A 356 -0.89 15.41 8.86
C ILE A 356 -0.18 14.76 7.68
N ALA A 357 1.10 15.08 7.47
CA ALA A 357 1.89 14.56 6.35
C ALA A 357 3.14 13.83 6.83
N VAL A 358 3.28 12.55 6.47
CA VAL A 358 4.43 11.72 6.86
C VAL A 358 5.22 11.31 5.63
N GLY A 359 6.46 11.80 5.53
CA GLY A 359 7.43 11.41 4.49
C GLY A 359 8.54 10.52 5.06
N TRP A 360 8.57 9.25 4.67
CA TRP A 360 9.41 8.21 5.29
C TRP A 360 10.91 8.45 5.14
N HIS A 361 11.35 8.97 3.99
CA HIS A 361 12.76 9.35 3.76
C HIS A 361 13.21 10.59 4.53
N ARG A 362 12.29 11.27 5.23
CA ARG A 362 12.57 12.36 6.17
C ARG A 362 12.33 11.95 7.64
N SER A 363 12.02 10.68 7.90
CA SER A 363 11.85 10.15 9.26
C SER A 363 13.23 9.83 9.87
N PRO A 364 13.60 10.41 11.04
CA PRO A 364 14.97 10.31 11.57
C PRO A 364 15.42 8.88 11.93
N PHE A 365 14.47 7.97 12.18
CA PHE A 365 14.76 6.57 12.53
C PHE A 365 14.42 5.58 11.41
N THR A 366 14.23 6.07 10.18
CA THR A 366 13.99 5.19 9.02
C THR A 366 14.74 5.65 7.77
N LEU A 367 14.82 6.96 7.52
CA LEU A 367 15.51 7.57 6.36
C LEU A 367 15.18 6.90 5.01
N GLY A 368 13.96 6.36 4.88
CA GLY A 368 13.50 5.63 3.71
C GLY A 368 12.18 4.93 4.01
N CYS A 369 11.46 4.49 2.98
CA CYS A 369 10.20 3.74 3.14
C CYS A 369 10.44 2.24 3.25
N PHE A 370 11.25 1.68 2.34
CA PHE A 370 11.62 0.26 2.27
C PHE A 370 12.86 0.09 1.39
N ALA A 371 13.55 -1.03 1.54
CA ALA A 371 14.68 -1.41 0.69
C ALA A 371 14.26 -1.66 -0.77
N ALA A 372 14.84 -0.89 -1.68
CA ALA A 372 14.57 -0.95 -3.11
C ALA A 372 15.61 -1.82 -3.82
N TRP A 373 15.37 -3.12 -3.82
CA TRP A 373 16.21 -4.11 -4.50
C TRP A 373 16.01 -4.09 -6.03
N SER A 374 17.11 -4.12 -6.78
CA SER A 374 17.11 -4.60 -8.17
C SER A 374 17.56 -6.05 -8.24
N ASP A 375 17.30 -6.72 -9.37
CA ASP A 375 17.74 -8.11 -9.60
C ASP A 375 19.27 -8.23 -9.51
N ASP A 376 20.01 -7.31 -10.13
CA ASP A 376 21.48 -7.29 -10.06
C ASP A 376 22.01 -7.10 -8.63
N MET A 377 21.36 -6.24 -7.84
CA MET A 377 21.74 -6.09 -6.43
C MET A 377 21.43 -7.35 -5.62
N ARG A 378 20.29 -8.01 -5.88
CA ARG A 378 19.91 -9.26 -5.22
C ARG A 378 20.97 -10.32 -5.45
N ASP A 379 21.32 -10.54 -6.71
CA ASP A 379 22.29 -11.57 -7.11
C ASP A 379 23.67 -11.34 -6.47
N ARG A 380 24.09 -10.08 -6.32
CA ARG A 380 25.41 -9.75 -5.76
C ARG A 380 25.46 -9.68 -4.23
N HIS A 381 24.40 -9.19 -3.60
CA HIS A 381 24.47 -8.73 -2.20
C HIS A 381 23.48 -9.41 -1.26
N TYR A 382 22.41 -10.05 -1.74
CA TYR A 382 21.36 -10.55 -0.84
C TYR A 382 21.87 -11.62 0.13
N ASP A 383 22.63 -12.59 -0.37
CA ASP A 383 23.23 -13.65 0.46
C ASP A 383 24.28 -13.10 1.44
N ASN A 384 24.99 -12.05 1.04
CA ASN A 384 25.94 -11.33 1.92
C ASN A 384 25.21 -10.58 3.04
N LEU A 385 24.03 -10.02 2.74
CA LEU A 385 23.22 -9.31 3.72
C LEU A 385 22.55 -10.27 4.71
N CYS A 386 22.03 -11.41 4.22
CA CYS A 386 21.26 -12.32 5.04
C CYS A 386 22.14 -13.25 5.89
N ARG A 387 23.36 -13.60 5.46
CA ARG A 387 24.23 -14.53 6.22
C ARG A 387 24.56 -14.00 7.62
N MET A 388 25.00 -14.90 8.48
CA MET A 388 25.56 -14.54 9.78
C MET A 388 26.99 -14.04 9.62
N ASP A 389 27.31 -12.88 10.18
CA ASP A 389 28.63 -12.26 10.15
C ASP A 389 29.19 -12.21 11.57
N GLY A 390 30.10 -13.15 11.86
CA GLY A 390 30.60 -13.36 13.21
C GLY A 390 29.46 -13.67 14.18
N ARG A 391 29.09 -12.66 14.98
CA ARG A 391 28.05 -12.69 16.00
C ARG A 391 26.83 -11.84 15.69
N ILE A 392 26.75 -11.28 14.48
CA ILE A 392 25.69 -10.39 14.03
C ILE A 392 24.87 -11.09 12.93
N VAL A 393 23.54 -10.97 13.02
CA VAL A 393 22.61 -11.26 11.92
C VAL A 393 21.76 -10.02 11.66
N LEU A 394 21.43 -9.77 10.39
CA LEU A 394 20.47 -8.73 10.02
C LEU A 394 19.07 -9.35 9.88
N ALA A 395 18.06 -8.60 10.29
CA ALA A 395 16.66 -9.00 10.14
C ALA A 395 15.76 -7.79 9.87
N GLY A 396 14.79 -7.96 8.97
CA GLY A 396 13.83 -6.93 8.60
C GLY A 396 13.38 -7.08 7.15
N GLU A 397 12.47 -6.23 6.71
CA GLU A 397 11.95 -6.29 5.33
C GLU A 397 13.07 -6.21 4.27
N HIS A 398 14.16 -5.49 4.58
CA HIS A 398 15.35 -5.38 3.73
C HIS A 398 16.13 -6.69 3.56
N ALA A 399 16.01 -7.63 4.50
CA ALA A 399 16.59 -8.97 4.47
C ALA A 399 15.49 -10.02 4.18
N SER A 400 14.63 -9.72 3.19
CA SER A 400 13.56 -10.60 2.71
C SER A 400 13.33 -10.42 1.21
N TYR A 401 12.61 -11.34 0.56
CA TYR A 401 12.08 -11.16 -0.81
C TYR A 401 10.74 -10.41 -0.85
N LEU A 402 10.26 -9.90 0.30
CA LEU A 402 8.99 -9.19 0.44
C LEU A 402 9.24 -7.79 1.05
N PRO A 403 10.00 -6.92 0.37
CA PRO A 403 10.23 -5.57 0.88
C PRO A 403 8.90 -4.81 0.98
N ALA A 404 8.86 -3.78 1.82
CA ALA A 404 7.67 -2.96 2.12
C ALA A 404 6.51 -3.68 2.85
N TRP A 405 6.64 -4.99 3.13
CA TRP A 405 5.61 -5.76 3.81
C TRP A 405 6.05 -6.22 5.20
N GLN A 406 5.11 -6.16 6.15
CA GLN A 406 5.33 -6.69 7.49
C GLN A 406 5.65 -8.19 7.49
N GLU A 407 5.12 -8.95 6.53
CA GLU A 407 5.45 -10.36 6.34
C GLU A 407 6.94 -10.56 6.03
N GLY A 408 7.54 -9.70 5.22
CA GLY A 408 8.97 -9.73 4.94
C GLY A 408 9.79 -9.54 6.22
N ALA A 409 9.39 -8.58 7.07
CA ALA A 409 10.04 -8.38 8.37
C ALA A 409 9.87 -9.58 9.31
N VAL A 410 8.67 -10.17 9.38
CA VAL A 410 8.40 -11.34 10.24
C VAL A 410 9.18 -12.56 9.79
N THR A 411 9.11 -12.90 8.50
CA THR A 411 9.78 -14.09 7.95
C THR A 411 11.30 -13.94 8.00
N SER A 412 11.84 -12.75 7.75
CA SER A 412 13.26 -12.44 7.94
C SER A 412 13.70 -12.62 9.40
N ALA A 413 12.91 -12.14 10.37
CA ALA A 413 13.23 -12.31 11.78
C ALA A 413 13.24 -13.78 12.20
N LEU A 414 12.28 -14.59 11.73
CA LEU A 414 12.22 -16.02 12.02
C LEU A 414 13.43 -16.76 11.45
N ASP A 415 13.81 -16.49 10.20
CA ASP A 415 15.01 -17.07 9.58
C ASP A 415 16.29 -16.67 10.32
N ALA A 416 16.47 -15.39 10.64
CA ALA A 416 17.65 -14.90 11.35
C ALA A 416 17.79 -15.53 12.74
N ILE A 417 16.68 -15.65 13.48
CA ILE A 417 16.64 -16.30 14.79
C ILE A 417 16.97 -17.79 14.67
N GLU A 418 16.46 -18.48 13.64
CA GLU A 418 16.72 -19.90 13.43
C GLU A 418 18.21 -20.17 13.15
N ARG A 419 18.83 -19.38 12.25
CA ARG A 419 20.26 -19.50 11.96
C ARG A 419 21.13 -19.19 13.18
N LEU A 420 20.78 -18.13 13.92
CA LEU A 420 21.45 -17.79 15.17
C LEU A 420 21.31 -18.91 16.20
N HIS A 421 20.11 -19.48 16.36
CA HIS A 421 19.86 -20.58 17.28
C HIS A 421 20.72 -21.80 16.94
N ARG A 422 20.73 -22.23 15.67
CA ARG A 422 21.59 -23.34 15.19
C ARG A 422 23.06 -23.11 15.53
N ARG A 423 23.57 -21.90 15.28
CA ARG A 423 24.95 -21.53 15.61
C ARG A 423 25.23 -21.56 17.11
N ALA A 424 24.31 -21.02 17.92
CA ALA A 424 24.45 -20.93 19.37
C ALA A 424 24.37 -22.28 20.07
N THR A 425 23.60 -23.24 19.53
CA THR A 425 23.44 -24.59 20.10
C THR A 425 24.38 -25.63 19.49
N GLY A 426 25.30 -25.23 18.60
CA GLY A 426 26.27 -26.12 17.98
C GLY A 426 25.69 -27.07 16.92
N GLY A 427 24.51 -26.77 16.37
CA GLY A 427 23.98 -27.49 15.22
C GLY A 427 24.83 -27.20 13.98
N MET A 428 25.39 -28.24 13.35
CA MET A 428 26.17 -28.10 12.11
C MET A 428 25.34 -27.37 11.04
N ALA A 429 26.01 -26.42 10.36
CA ALA A 429 25.45 -25.62 9.27
C ALA A 429 25.15 -26.46 8.03
#